data_AF-A0A160PLK1-F1
#
_entry.id   AF-A0A160PLK1-F1
#
_cell.length_a   1.000
_cell.length_b   1.000
_cell.length_c   1.000
_cell.angle_alpha   90.00
_cell.angle_beta   90.00
_cell.angle_gamma   90.00
#
_symmetry.space_group_name_H-M   'P 1'
#
loop_
_entity.id
_entity.type
_entity.pdbx_description
1 polymer ?
#
loop_
_entity_poly.entity_id
_entity_poly.type
_entity_poly.pdbx_seq_one_letter_code
_entity_poly.pdbx_strand_id
1 'polypeptide(L)'
;MIRYVLPFVLAGALSYWTVGWAVLHGLHDVLGWEHRAADRAALFAFLVCWPVIYFGAGWLYRRLMSSPGQDVFGSARFMSAQRVRALLAGESSTGLVIGREDKQRGRLLRYGGEQHLLTLAPTRSGKGVGAVIPNLLTAERSVLCIDPKGENARVTARRRRRFGPVHILDPFGISGSISAAYNPLDAIDPASPDAAEDATTLADALVSDPPGSSEPHWNEEAKALLTGLILHVAASEEPYRRTLGTVRELVTLAPVAFSALLGDR
;
A
#
# COMPACT_ATOMS: atom_id res chain seq x y z
N MET A 1 -11.40 28.95 -26.86
CA MET A 1 -10.76 30.27 -27.09
C MET A 1 -11.61 31.45 -26.62
N ILE A 2 -12.89 31.52 -26.98
CA ILE A 2 -13.81 32.64 -26.65
C ILE A 2 -13.96 32.88 -25.12
N ARG A 3 -13.91 31.81 -24.31
CA ARG A 3 -14.06 31.87 -22.84
C ARG A 3 -12.90 32.57 -22.09
N TYR A 4 -11.75 32.78 -22.74
CA TYR A 4 -10.58 33.43 -22.13
C TYR A 4 -10.34 34.86 -22.63
N VAL A 5 -10.89 35.23 -23.80
CA VAL A 5 -10.61 36.52 -24.45
C VAL A 5 -11.65 37.58 -24.06
N LEU A 6 -12.93 37.19 -23.94
CA LEU A 6 -14.02 38.10 -23.61
C LEU A 6 -13.82 38.91 -22.30
N PRO A 7 -13.31 38.34 -21.19
CA PRO A 7 -13.11 39.12 -19.96
C PRO A 7 -11.94 40.11 -20.04
N PHE A 8 -10.89 39.84 -20.82
CA PHE A 8 -9.80 40.80 -21.05
C PHE A 8 -10.25 41.99 -21.87
N VAL A 9 -11.11 41.77 -22.87
CA VAL A 9 -11.72 42.83 -23.67
C VAL A 9 -12.66 43.69 -22.80
N LEU A 10 -13.43 43.10 -21.90
CA LEU A 10 -14.32 43.83 -20.99
C LEU A 10 -13.57 44.61 -19.91
N ALA A 11 -12.53 44.03 -19.29
CA ALA A 11 -11.69 44.74 -18.33
C ALA A 11 -10.90 45.88 -18.99
N GLY A 12 -10.40 45.66 -20.21
CA GLY A 12 -9.80 46.69 -21.06
C GLY A 12 -10.77 47.81 -21.36
N ALA A 13 -11.97 47.49 -21.87
CA ALA A 13 -13.01 48.48 -22.18
C ALA A 13 -13.40 49.31 -20.96
N LEU A 14 -13.55 48.69 -19.77
CA LEU A 14 -13.87 49.40 -18.54
C LEU A 14 -12.73 50.34 -18.11
N SER A 15 -11.47 49.91 -18.27
CA SER A 15 -10.30 50.75 -17.98
C SER A 15 -10.19 51.96 -18.92
N TYR A 16 -10.45 51.78 -20.23
CA TYR A 16 -10.49 52.88 -21.20
C TYR A 16 -11.64 53.85 -20.91
N TRP A 17 -12.80 53.35 -20.47
CA TRP A 17 -13.92 54.20 -20.06
C TRP A 17 -13.59 55.03 -18.82
N THR A 18 -12.89 54.44 -17.83
CA THR A 18 -12.49 55.15 -16.60
C THR A 18 -11.40 56.21 -16.85
N VAL A 19 -10.41 55.93 -17.70
CA VAL A 19 -9.38 56.91 -18.08
C VAL A 19 -9.99 58.01 -18.95
N GLY A 20 -10.86 57.66 -19.90
CA GLY A 20 -11.58 58.62 -20.73
C GLY A 20 -12.45 59.56 -19.91
N TRP A 21 -13.18 59.03 -18.92
CA TRP A 21 -14.00 59.84 -18.01
C TRP A 21 -13.16 60.75 -17.10
N ALA A 22 -12.04 60.25 -16.55
CA ALA A 22 -11.13 61.04 -15.72
C ALA A 22 -10.38 62.13 -16.50
N VAL A 23 -10.01 61.86 -17.76
CA VAL A 23 -9.41 62.87 -18.65
C VAL A 23 -10.44 63.93 -19.05
N LEU A 24 -11.69 63.53 -19.35
CA LEU A 24 -12.76 64.48 -19.68
C LEU A 24 -13.14 65.37 -18.49
N HIS A 25 -13.17 64.84 -17.27
CA HIS A 25 -13.39 65.64 -16.07
C HIS A 25 -12.16 66.47 -15.67
N GLY A 26 -10.94 65.92 -15.79
CA GLY A 26 -9.72 66.70 -15.56
C GLY A 26 -9.53 67.85 -16.55
N LEU A 27 -9.97 67.69 -17.80
CA LEU A 27 -10.03 68.78 -18.79
C LEU A 27 -11.11 69.82 -18.43
N HIS A 28 -12.20 69.39 -17.79
CA HIS A 28 -13.25 70.28 -17.28
C HIS A 28 -12.75 71.13 -16.10
N ASP A 29 -11.91 70.57 -15.23
CA ASP A 29 -11.25 71.27 -14.12
C ASP A 29 -10.24 72.32 -14.63
N VAL A 30 -9.50 72.02 -15.71
CA VAL A 30 -8.52 72.94 -16.33
C VAL A 30 -9.21 74.09 -17.08
N LEU A 31 -10.44 73.89 -17.57
CA LEU A 31 -11.23 74.91 -18.29
C LEU A 31 -12.08 75.82 -17.39
N GLY A 32 -12.00 75.68 -16.07
CA GLY A 32 -12.42 76.72 -15.11
C GLY A 32 -13.93 76.86 -14.86
N TRP A 33 -14.70 75.77 -14.92
CA TRP A 33 -16.11 75.79 -14.48
C TRP A 33 -16.21 75.53 -12.96
N GLU A 34 -16.93 76.37 -12.21
CA GLU A 34 -17.06 76.31 -10.74
C GLU A 34 -17.59 74.97 -10.21
N HIS A 35 -16.84 74.30 -9.33
CA HIS A 35 -17.26 73.06 -8.68
C HIS A 35 -18.18 73.29 -7.49
N ARG A 36 -19.32 72.60 -7.48
CA ARG A 36 -20.16 72.45 -6.27
C ARG A 36 -19.61 71.31 -5.42
N ALA A 37 -19.85 71.35 -4.10
CA ALA A 37 -19.38 70.35 -3.13
C ALA A 37 -19.70 68.88 -3.49
N ALA A 38 -20.70 68.65 -4.35
CA ALA A 38 -21.06 67.34 -4.89
C ALA A 38 -19.93 66.66 -5.69
N ASP A 39 -19.09 67.43 -6.39
CA ASP A 39 -18.05 66.89 -7.29
C ASP A 39 -16.88 66.26 -6.50
N ARG A 40 -16.57 66.83 -5.32
CA ARG A 40 -15.50 66.31 -4.44
C ARG A 40 -15.91 65.01 -3.74
N ALA A 41 -17.18 64.86 -3.40
CA ALA A 41 -17.71 63.62 -2.82
C ALA A 41 -17.73 62.49 -3.86
N ALA A 42 -18.03 62.80 -5.12
CA ALA A 42 -17.98 61.85 -6.23
C ALA A 42 -16.55 61.37 -6.51
N LEU A 43 -15.57 62.28 -6.52
CA LEU A 43 -14.14 61.95 -6.65
C LEU A 43 -13.64 61.06 -5.50
N PHE A 44 -14.01 61.34 -4.25
CA PHE A 44 -13.63 60.53 -3.10
C PHE A 44 -14.26 59.12 -3.14
N ALA A 45 -15.56 59.03 -3.46
CA ALA A 45 -16.23 57.75 -3.64
C ALA A 45 -15.59 56.91 -4.75
N PHE A 46 -15.14 57.55 -5.84
CA PHE A 46 -14.43 56.87 -6.93
C PHE A 46 -13.05 56.37 -6.50
N LEU A 47 -12.24 57.21 -5.84
CA LEU A 47 -10.87 56.84 -5.44
C LEU A 47 -10.82 55.78 -4.33
N VAL A 48 -11.85 55.68 -3.50
CA VAL A 48 -11.87 54.73 -2.37
C VAL A 48 -12.66 53.46 -2.68
N CYS A 49 -13.87 53.59 -3.25
CA CYS A 49 -14.73 52.42 -3.48
C CYS A 49 -14.27 51.61 -4.68
N TRP A 50 -13.70 52.26 -5.72
CA TRP A 50 -13.32 51.57 -6.95
C TRP A 50 -12.15 50.60 -6.76
N PRO A 51 -11.07 50.93 -6.02
CA PRO A 51 -10.03 49.96 -5.71
C PRO A 51 -10.57 48.79 -4.88
N VAL A 52 -11.44 49.03 -3.90
CA VAL A 52 -12.03 47.97 -3.07
C VAL A 52 -12.87 47.02 -3.92
N ILE A 53 -13.68 47.55 -4.84
CA ILE A 53 -14.47 46.75 -5.78
C ILE A 53 -13.55 46.00 -6.74
N TYR A 54 -12.52 46.66 -7.29
CA TYR A 54 -11.58 46.04 -8.24
C TYR A 54 -10.77 44.91 -7.61
N PHE A 55 -10.18 45.14 -6.43
CA PHE A 55 -9.41 44.12 -5.70
C PHE A 55 -10.32 43.03 -5.12
N GLY A 56 -11.51 43.38 -4.62
CA GLY A 56 -12.50 42.43 -4.11
C GLY A 56 -13.06 41.52 -5.20
N ALA A 57 -13.43 42.10 -6.35
CA ALA A 57 -13.87 41.34 -7.53
C ALA A 57 -12.73 40.48 -8.08
N GLY A 58 -11.50 40.99 -8.12
CA GLY A 58 -10.31 40.24 -8.54
C GLY A 58 -10.01 39.03 -7.63
N TRP A 59 -10.12 39.20 -6.30
CA TRP A 59 -9.97 38.11 -5.34
C TRP A 59 -11.08 37.07 -5.46
N LEU A 60 -12.33 37.51 -5.54
CA LEU A 60 -13.49 36.62 -5.69
C LEU A 60 -13.44 35.87 -7.02
N TYR A 61 -13.06 36.55 -8.11
CA TYR A 61 -12.85 35.95 -9.41
C TYR A 61 -11.75 34.89 -9.35
N ARG A 62 -10.59 35.18 -8.75
CA ARG A 62 -9.53 34.17 -8.58
C ARG A 62 -10.00 32.97 -7.78
N ARG A 63 -10.83 33.16 -6.76
CA ARG A 63 -11.36 32.07 -5.92
C ARG A 63 -12.43 31.23 -6.63
N LEU A 64 -13.26 31.86 -7.45
CA LEU A 64 -14.31 31.17 -8.21
C LEU A 64 -13.78 30.51 -9.49
N MET A 65 -12.73 31.09 -10.09
CA MET A 65 -12.12 30.62 -11.33
C MET A 65 -10.82 29.83 -11.10
N SER A 66 -10.37 29.68 -9.85
CA SER A 66 -9.40 28.64 -9.51
C SER A 66 -10.10 27.30 -9.62
N SER A 67 -10.14 26.74 -10.82
CA SER A 67 -10.39 25.32 -10.99
C SER A 67 -9.33 24.58 -10.18
N PRO A 68 -9.71 23.57 -9.36
CA PRO A 68 -8.72 22.61 -8.88
C PRO A 68 -7.94 22.15 -10.11
N GLY A 69 -6.62 22.29 -10.08
CA GLY A 69 -5.78 21.87 -11.19
C GLY A 69 -6.24 20.48 -11.62
N GLN A 70 -6.65 20.33 -12.88
CA GLN A 70 -6.89 19.01 -13.41
C GLN A 70 -5.53 18.33 -13.39
N ASP A 71 -5.35 17.41 -12.45
CA ASP A 71 -4.13 16.64 -12.31
C ASP A 71 -4.06 15.65 -13.47
N VAL A 72 -3.64 16.14 -14.66
CA VAL A 72 -3.57 15.37 -15.91
C VAL A 72 -2.78 14.07 -15.75
N PHE A 73 -1.83 14.05 -14.80
CA PHE A 73 -0.96 12.91 -14.51
C PHE A 73 -1.11 12.35 -13.09
N GLY A 74 -2.20 12.72 -12.40
CA GLY A 74 -2.51 12.25 -11.04
C GLY A 74 -2.14 13.23 -9.92
N SER A 75 -2.83 13.08 -8.79
CA SER A 75 -2.81 14.02 -7.65
C SER A 75 -1.75 13.67 -6.59
N ALA A 76 -0.74 12.91 -6.98
CA ALA A 76 0.32 12.47 -6.09
C ALA A 76 1.07 13.68 -5.52
N ARG A 77 1.11 13.77 -4.19
CA ARG A 77 1.76 14.87 -3.48
C ARG A 77 2.37 14.38 -2.19
N PHE A 78 3.41 15.07 -1.74
CA PHE A 78 3.95 14.85 -0.41
C PHE A 78 2.88 15.09 0.66
N MET A 79 2.93 14.29 1.71
CA MET A 79 1.97 14.39 2.81
C MET A 79 2.18 15.72 3.55
N SER A 80 1.10 16.46 3.78
CA SER A 80 1.16 17.70 4.56
C SER A 80 1.30 17.42 6.05
N ALA A 81 1.89 18.35 6.81
CA ALA A 81 2.02 18.24 8.27
C ALA A 81 0.67 18.04 8.98
N GLN A 82 -0.42 18.58 8.43
CA GLN A 82 -1.78 18.35 8.95
C GLN A 82 -2.21 16.89 8.78
N ARG A 83 -1.92 16.27 7.63
CA ARG A 83 -2.22 14.84 7.39
C ARG A 83 -1.35 13.93 8.25
N VAL A 84 -0.07 14.26 8.44
CA VAL A 84 0.82 13.54 9.38
C VAL A 84 0.24 13.60 10.79
N ARG A 85 -0.16 14.79 11.27
CA ARG A 85 -0.82 14.95 12.56
C ARG A 85 -2.11 14.15 12.68
N ALA A 86 -2.94 14.12 11.64
CA ALA A 86 -4.17 13.32 11.63
C ALA A 86 -3.87 11.80 11.74
N LEU A 87 -2.85 11.32 11.03
CA LEU A 87 -2.42 9.91 11.10
C LEU A 87 -1.84 9.55 12.47
N LEU A 88 -1.14 10.49 13.10
CA LEU A 88 -0.65 10.37 14.47
C LEU A 88 -1.73 10.52 15.54
N ALA A 89 -2.83 11.23 15.26
CA ALA A 89 -3.93 11.44 16.19
C ALA A 89 -4.95 10.30 16.16
N GLY A 90 -5.16 9.68 14.98
CA GLY A 90 -5.99 8.49 14.82
C GLY A 90 -5.31 7.21 15.29
N GLU A 91 -4.55 7.26 16.40
CA GLU A 91 -3.65 6.22 16.90
C GLU A 91 -4.20 4.80 16.75
N SER A 92 -3.93 4.17 15.60
CA SER A 92 -3.93 2.71 15.51
C SER A 92 -2.65 2.26 16.21
N SER A 93 -2.71 2.16 17.53
CA SER A 93 -1.61 1.69 18.38
C SER A 93 -1.09 0.31 17.96
N THR A 94 -1.93 -0.45 17.24
CA THR A 94 -1.70 -1.82 16.78
C THR A 94 -1.32 -1.95 15.29
N GLY A 95 -1.37 -0.86 14.51
CA GLY A 95 -1.08 -0.87 13.07
C GLY A 95 0.39 -1.09 12.72
N LEU A 96 0.68 -1.40 11.45
CA LEU A 96 2.05 -1.62 10.97
C LEU A 96 2.84 -0.33 10.90
N VAL A 97 4.08 -0.33 11.37
CA VAL A 97 5.00 0.81 11.27
C VAL A 97 5.39 1.02 9.81
N ILE A 98 5.07 2.19 9.27
CA ILE A 98 5.35 2.61 7.89
C ILE A 98 6.41 3.72 7.79
N GLY A 99 6.76 4.33 8.92
CA GLY A 99 7.76 5.39 8.94
C GLY A 99 7.84 6.09 10.29
N ARG A 100 8.51 7.25 10.28
CA ARG A 100 8.69 8.12 11.43
C ARG A 100 8.57 9.56 10.98
N GLU A 101 7.90 10.40 11.77
CA GLU A 101 7.70 11.82 11.47
C GLU A 101 9.01 12.60 11.29
N ASP A 102 9.99 12.35 12.17
CA ASP A 102 11.33 12.93 12.12
C ASP A 102 12.38 11.83 12.31
N LYS A 103 13.48 11.91 11.57
CA LYS A 103 14.56 10.91 11.51
C LYS A 103 15.17 10.59 12.87
N GLN A 104 15.22 11.56 13.80
CA GLN A 104 15.92 11.38 15.08
C GLN A 104 15.00 11.17 16.28
N ARG A 105 13.90 11.93 16.40
CA ARG A 105 13.06 11.88 17.62
C ARG A 105 11.54 11.91 17.36
N GLY A 106 11.10 11.73 16.12
CA GLY A 106 9.67 11.76 15.79
C GLY A 106 8.89 10.53 16.24
N ARG A 107 7.56 10.65 16.30
CA ARG A 107 6.64 9.53 16.57
C ARG A 107 6.62 8.55 15.39
N LEU A 108 6.33 7.28 15.66
CA LEU A 108 6.16 6.26 14.63
C LEU A 108 4.85 6.48 13.88
N LEU A 109 4.92 6.45 12.56
CA LEU A 109 3.75 6.47 11.69
C LEU A 109 3.29 5.02 11.50
N ARG A 110 2.00 4.77 11.76
CA ARG A 110 1.40 3.44 11.67
C ARG A 110 0.26 3.42 10.65
N TYR A 111 0.14 2.30 9.94
CA TYR A 111 -0.95 1.99 9.03
C TYR A 111 -1.76 0.84 9.61
N GLY A 112 -3.01 1.12 9.97
CA GLY A 112 -3.97 0.14 10.50
C GLY A 112 -5.02 -0.32 9.49
N GLY A 113 -4.87 0.01 8.20
CA GLY A 113 -5.82 -0.39 7.16
C GLY A 113 -5.60 -1.83 6.69
N GLU A 114 -6.53 -2.31 5.86
CA GLU A 114 -6.58 -3.71 5.41
C GLU A 114 -5.71 -3.98 4.16
N GLN A 115 -5.15 -2.94 3.54
CA GLN A 115 -4.38 -3.08 2.31
C GLN A 115 -2.97 -3.64 2.55
N HIS A 116 -2.40 -4.23 1.51
CA HIS A 116 -1.02 -4.72 1.54
C HIS A 116 0.00 -3.57 1.47
N LEU A 117 1.14 -3.77 2.15
CA LEU A 117 2.25 -2.84 2.15
C LEU A 117 3.41 -3.39 1.31
N LEU A 118 3.91 -2.57 0.39
CA LEU A 118 5.11 -2.85 -0.40
C LEU A 118 6.26 -1.94 0.03
N THR A 119 7.36 -2.54 0.49
CA THR A 119 8.59 -1.80 0.81
C THR A 119 9.59 -1.95 -0.33
N LEU A 120 9.84 -0.86 -1.06
CA LEU A 120 10.89 -0.80 -2.08
C LEU A 120 12.18 -0.28 -1.44
N ALA A 121 13.18 -1.16 -1.32
CA ALA A 121 14.40 -0.86 -0.57
C ALA A 121 15.61 -1.58 -1.20
N PRO A 122 16.61 -0.84 -1.73
CA PRO A 122 17.84 -1.42 -2.28
C PRO A 122 18.60 -2.28 -1.25
N THR A 123 19.56 -3.08 -1.71
CA THR A 123 20.45 -3.80 -0.79
C THR A 123 21.18 -2.81 0.13
N ARG A 124 21.37 -3.20 1.40
CA ARG A 124 22.01 -2.38 2.45
C ARG A 124 21.32 -1.04 2.78
N SER A 125 20.10 -0.80 2.31
CA SER A 125 19.31 0.39 2.67
C SER A 125 18.58 0.30 4.02
N GLY A 126 18.73 -0.82 4.72
CA GLY A 126 18.16 -1.00 6.06
C GLY A 126 16.73 -1.56 6.08
N LYS A 127 16.22 -2.21 5.03
CA LYS A 127 14.87 -2.83 5.03
C LYS A 127 14.56 -3.69 6.27
N GLY A 128 15.57 -4.44 6.76
CA GLY A 128 15.45 -5.26 7.95
C GLY A 128 15.24 -4.43 9.21
N VAL A 129 16.16 -3.51 9.49
CA VAL A 129 16.16 -2.67 10.70
C VAL A 129 15.11 -1.56 10.69
N GLY A 130 14.71 -1.09 9.51
CA GLY A 130 13.81 0.05 9.33
C GLY A 130 12.34 -0.33 9.15
N ALA A 131 12.05 -1.52 8.60
CA ALA A 131 10.67 -1.96 8.34
C ALA A 131 10.35 -3.31 8.99
N VAL A 132 11.13 -4.37 8.72
CA VAL A 132 10.78 -5.74 9.13
C VAL A 132 10.85 -5.91 10.66
N ILE A 133 12.01 -5.64 11.27
CA ILE A 133 12.22 -5.82 12.72
C ILE A 133 11.28 -4.94 13.54
N PRO A 134 11.10 -3.63 13.27
CA PRO A 134 10.16 -2.82 14.02
C PRO A 134 8.73 -3.35 13.99
N ASN A 135 8.28 -3.86 12.84
CA ASN A 135 6.95 -4.47 12.71
C ASN A 135 6.86 -5.78 13.49
N LEU A 136 7.84 -6.67 13.40
CA LEU A 136 7.86 -7.90 14.20
C LEU A 136 7.82 -7.61 15.70
N LEU A 137 8.53 -6.59 16.18
CA LEU A 137 8.59 -6.25 17.60
C LEU A 137 7.29 -5.60 18.13
N THR A 138 6.46 -5.02 17.27
CA THR A 138 5.35 -4.16 17.70
C THR A 138 3.98 -4.51 17.13
N ALA A 139 3.88 -5.32 16.07
CA ALA A 139 2.59 -5.71 15.50
C ALA A 139 1.88 -6.71 16.42
N GLU A 140 0.73 -6.31 16.97
CA GLU A 140 -0.07 -7.13 17.89
C GLU A 140 -1.00 -8.08 17.13
N ARG A 141 -0.41 -8.92 16.26
CA ARG A 141 -1.13 -9.90 15.43
C ARG A 141 -0.25 -11.10 15.11
N SER A 142 -0.83 -12.18 14.61
CA SER A 142 -0.07 -13.33 14.08
C SER A 142 0.77 -12.91 12.88
N VAL A 143 1.99 -13.45 12.78
CA VAL A 143 2.93 -13.14 11.70
C VAL A 143 3.61 -14.42 11.22
N LEU A 144 3.52 -14.68 9.91
CA LEU A 144 4.40 -15.59 9.20
C LEU A 144 5.57 -14.79 8.65
N CYS A 145 6.80 -15.15 9.02
CA CYS A 145 8.01 -14.44 8.64
C CYS A 145 8.97 -15.37 7.89
N ILE A 146 9.18 -15.11 6.60
CA ILE A 146 10.20 -15.79 5.80
C ILE A 146 11.55 -15.15 6.11
N ASP A 147 12.43 -15.88 6.78
CA ASP A 147 13.72 -15.39 7.29
C ASP A 147 14.88 -16.30 6.87
N PRO A 148 15.34 -16.24 5.60
CA PRO A 148 16.38 -17.13 5.08
C PRO A 148 17.72 -17.01 5.81
N LYS A 149 17.93 -15.95 6.60
CA LYS A 149 19.16 -15.70 7.35
C LYS A 149 19.01 -15.95 8.86
N GLY A 150 17.82 -16.26 9.35
CA GLY A 150 17.53 -16.40 10.78
C GLY A 150 17.70 -15.11 11.60
N GLU A 151 17.96 -13.95 10.97
CA GLU A 151 18.25 -12.69 11.67
C GLU A 151 17.02 -12.15 12.40
N ASN A 152 15.85 -12.24 11.76
CA ASN A 152 14.59 -11.77 12.33
C ASN A 152 14.19 -12.64 13.52
N ALA A 153 14.30 -13.96 13.40
CA ALA A 153 14.00 -14.88 14.48
C ALA A 153 14.89 -14.61 15.71
N ARG A 154 16.22 -14.52 15.52
CA ARG A 154 17.18 -14.24 16.60
C ARG A 154 16.89 -12.94 17.34
N VAL A 155 16.57 -11.86 16.61
CA VAL A 155 16.35 -10.54 17.21
C VAL A 155 14.97 -10.46 17.87
N THR A 156 13.93 -11.05 17.26
CA THR A 156 12.54 -10.72 17.60
C THR A 156 11.79 -11.81 18.36
N ALA A 157 12.22 -13.08 18.31
CA ALA A 157 11.48 -14.21 18.88
C ALA A 157 11.13 -14.01 20.36
N ARG A 158 12.08 -13.53 21.18
CA ARG A 158 11.83 -13.25 22.61
C ARG A 158 10.72 -12.24 22.84
N ARG A 159 10.65 -11.18 22.02
CA ARG A 159 9.56 -10.19 22.10
C ARG A 159 8.26 -10.78 21.59
N ARG A 160 8.31 -11.53 20.48
CA ARG A 160 7.15 -12.21 19.89
C ARG A 160 6.47 -13.17 20.86
N ARG A 161 7.24 -13.89 21.69
CA ARG A 161 6.71 -14.77 22.73
C ARG A 161 5.81 -14.08 23.75
N ARG A 162 5.89 -12.75 23.88
CA ARG A 162 4.98 -11.97 24.75
C ARG A 162 3.60 -11.74 24.11
N PHE A 163 3.47 -11.88 22.80
CA PHE A 163 2.20 -11.75 22.08
C PHE A 163 1.53 -13.11 21.85
N GLY A 164 2.27 -14.22 21.90
CA GLY A 164 1.75 -15.57 21.72
C GLY A 164 2.86 -16.59 21.43
N PRO A 165 2.50 -17.86 21.15
CA PRO A 165 3.45 -18.90 20.77
C PRO A 165 4.33 -18.49 19.58
N VAL A 166 5.59 -18.93 19.60
CA VAL A 166 6.54 -18.70 18.50
C VAL A 166 7.14 -20.03 18.11
N HIS A 167 6.83 -20.47 16.90
CA HIS A 167 7.42 -21.64 16.27
C HIS A 167 8.43 -21.17 15.22
N ILE A 168 9.65 -21.71 15.27
CA ILE A 168 10.71 -21.41 14.32
C ILE A 168 10.96 -22.68 13.54
N LEU A 169 10.53 -22.74 12.28
CA LEU A 169 10.84 -23.86 11.39
C LEU A 169 12.19 -23.59 10.72
N ASP A 170 13.24 -24.22 11.24
CA ASP A 170 14.63 -24.03 10.82
C ASP A 170 15.33 -25.39 10.63
N PRO A 171 15.01 -26.11 9.55
CA PRO A 171 15.54 -27.46 9.30
C PRO A 171 17.06 -27.50 9.10
N PHE A 172 17.70 -26.34 8.88
CA PHE A 172 19.14 -26.22 8.65
C PHE A 172 19.90 -25.59 9.83
N GLY A 173 19.21 -25.23 10.91
CA GLY A 173 19.82 -24.67 12.13
C GLY A 173 20.47 -23.28 11.95
N ILE A 174 20.07 -22.50 10.94
CA ILE A 174 20.68 -21.20 10.61
C ILE A 174 20.46 -20.15 11.70
N SER A 175 19.29 -20.18 12.34
CA SER A 175 18.91 -19.23 13.38
C SER A 175 19.60 -19.48 14.72
N GLY A 176 20.15 -20.69 14.94
CA GLY A 176 20.67 -21.14 16.24
C GLY A 176 19.60 -21.32 17.33
N SER A 177 18.31 -21.29 16.96
CA SER A 177 17.20 -21.60 17.88
C SER A 177 16.79 -23.07 17.77
N ILE A 178 16.10 -23.59 18.79
CA ILE A 178 15.47 -24.92 18.71
C ILE A 178 14.41 -24.86 17.60
N SER A 179 14.58 -25.69 16.57
CA SER A 179 13.64 -25.79 15.46
C SER A 179 12.37 -26.51 15.91
N ALA A 180 11.22 -25.97 15.51
CA ALA A 180 9.95 -26.67 15.55
C ALA A 180 9.87 -27.68 14.39
N ALA A 181 8.94 -28.62 14.51
CA ALA A 181 8.55 -29.51 13.43
C ALA A 181 7.17 -29.13 12.90
N TYR A 182 6.94 -29.39 11.63
CA TYR A 182 5.65 -29.23 10.97
C TYR A 182 5.47 -30.35 9.97
N ASN A 183 4.36 -31.07 10.06
CA ASN A 183 3.98 -32.11 9.12
C ASN A 183 2.67 -31.68 8.41
N PRO A 184 2.69 -31.37 7.10
CA PRO A 184 1.49 -30.93 6.41
C PRO A 184 0.44 -32.05 6.24
N LEU A 185 0.83 -33.32 6.34
CA LEU A 185 -0.11 -34.43 6.28
C LEU A 185 -1.02 -34.51 7.51
N ASP A 186 -0.64 -33.90 8.64
CA ASP A 186 -1.49 -33.84 9.85
C ASP A 186 -2.77 -33.02 9.62
N ALA A 187 -2.81 -32.18 8.58
CA ALA A 187 -3.98 -31.39 8.21
C ALA A 187 -5.00 -32.18 7.36
N ILE A 188 -4.63 -33.34 6.83
CA ILE A 188 -5.47 -34.14 5.94
C ILE A 188 -6.21 -35.17 6.77
N ASP A 189 -7.52 -34.97 6.97
CA ASP A 189 -8.40 -35.96 7.57
C ASP A 189 -8.94 -36.90 6.48
N PRO A 190 -8.54 -38.19 6.42
CA PRO A 190 -8.99 -39.12 5.39
C PRO A 190 -10.50 -39.43 5.46
N ALA A 191 -11.17 -39.11 6.57
CA ALA A 191 -12.62 -39.26 6.69
C ALA A 191 -13.39 -38.03 6.17
N SER A 192 -12.69 -36.93 5.88
CA SER A 192 -13.30 -35.71 5.35
C SER A 192 -13.76 -35.90 3.90
N PRO A 193 -14.93 -35.37 3.51
CA PRO A 193 -15.31 -35.31 2.09
C PRO A 193 -14.33 -34.47 1.25
N ASP A 194 -13.58 -33.56 1.88
CA ASP A 194 -12.65 -32.64 1.23
C ASP A 194 -11.20 -33.19 1.17
N ALA A 195 -10.96 -34.42 1.67
CA ALA A 195 -9.61 -34.99 1.80
C ALA A 195 -8.83 -35.02 0.47
N ALA A 196 -9.51 -35.26 -0.64
CA ALA A 196 -8.91 -35.24 -1.97
C ALA A 196 -8.50 -33.81 -2.40
N GLU A 197 -9.28 -32.80 -2.05
CA GLU A 197 -8.97 -31.38 -2.32
C GLU A 197 -7.81 -30.89 -1.44
N ASP A 198 -7.77 -31.30 -0.17
CA ASP A 198 -6.67 -31.00 0.75
C ASP A 198 -5.35 -31.63 0.25
N ALA A 199 -5.39 -32.90 -0.17
CA ALA A 199 -4.25 -33.59 -0.75
C ALA A 199 -3.78 -32.92 -2.07
N THR A 200 -4.72 -32.47 -2.90
CA THR A 200 -4.42 -31.74 -4.15
C THR A 200 -3.76 -30.41 -3.86
N THR A 201 -4.29 -29.64 -2.91
CA THR A 201 -3.72 -28.36 -2.48
C THR A 201 -2.28 -28.53 -1.99
N LEU A 202 -1.99 -29.62 -1.28
CA LEU A 202 -0.63 -29.95 -0.87
C LEU A 202 0.26 -30.34 -2.06
N ALA A 203 -0.24 -31.16 -2.99
CA ALA A 203 0.50 -31.53 -4.20
C ALA A 203 0.85 -30.30 -5.07
N ASP A 204 -0.09 -29.37 -5.24
CA ASP A 204 0.10 -28.10 -5.94
C ASP A 204 1.19 -27.24 -5.27
N ALA A 205 1.24 -27.23 -3.94
CA ALA A 205 2.28 -26.52 -3.21
C ALA A 205 3.68 -27.16 -3.35
N LEU A 206 3.76 -28.45 -3.67
CA LEU A 206 5.02 -29.21 -3.82
C LEU A 206 5.57 -29.16 -5.25
N VAL A 207 4.71 -29.06 -6.26
CA VAL A 207 5.10 -29.00 -7.67
C VAL A 207 5.02 -27.56 -8.18
N SER A 208 6.17 -26.92 -8.33
CA SER A 208 6.25 -25.54 -8.84
C SER A 208 6.08 -25.51 -10.36
N ASP A 209 5.23 -24.61 -10.86
CA ASP A 209 5.10 -24.27 -12.28
C ASP A 209 5.94 -23.03 -12.62
N PRO A 210 7.20 -23.19 -13.08
CA PRO A 210 8.00 -22.03 -13.45
C PRO A 210 7.38 -21.33 -14.68
N PRO A 211 7.32 -19.98 -14.69
CA PRO A 211 6.86 -19.23 -15.85
C PRO A 211 7.71 -19.59 -17.09
N GLY A 212 7.05 -19.99 -18.18
CA GLY A 212 7.73 -20.41 -19.41
C GLY A 212 8.18 -21.88 -19.44
N SER A 213 7.68 -22.72 -18.52
CA SER A 213 7.85 -24.17 -18.63
C SER A 213 7.35 -24.68 -19.98
N SER A 214 8.19 -25.44 -20.68
CA SER A 214 7.87 -26.00 -22.00
C SER A 214 6.93 -27.20 -21.94
N GLU A 215 6.72 -27.80 -20.76
CA GLU A 215 5.97 -29.06 -20.62
C GLU A 215 5.05 -29.06 -19.38
N PRO A 216 4.04 -28.18 -19.34
CA PRO A 216 3.09 -28.09 -18.21
C PRO A 216 2.34 -29.42 -17.95
N HIS A 217 2.17 -30.25 -18.98
CA HIS A 217 1.53 -31.55 -18.85
C HIS A 217 2.21 -32.46 -17.82
N TRP A 218 3.54 -32.52 -17.77
CA TRP A 218 4.24 -33.37 -16.79
C TRP A 218 4.05 -32.90 -15.36
N ASN A 219 3.92 -31.59 -15.15
CA ASN A 219 3.64 -31.03 -13.83
C ASN A 219 2.24 -31.43 -13.36
N GLU A 220 1.24 -31.39 -14.25
CA GLU A 220 -0.13 -31.82 -13.93
C GLU A 220 -0.20 -33.32 -13.61
N GLU A 221 0.49 -34.17 -14.39
CA GLU A 221 0.56 -35.61 -14.10
C GLU A 221 1.30 -35.89 -12.78
N ALA A 222 2.37 -35.13 -12.49
CA ALA A 222 3.10 -35.25 -11.23
C ALA A 222 2.22 -34.84 -10.04
N LYS A 223 1.44 -33.76 -10.15
CA LYS A 223 0.47 -33.34 -9.13
C LYS A 223 -0.58 -34.42 -8.91
N ALA A 224 -1.19 -34.94 -9.97
CA ALA A 224 -2.19 -36.00 -9.87
C ALA A 224 -1.65 -37.27 -9.17
N LEU A 225 -0.43 -37.69 -9.53
CA LEU A 225 0.23 -38.82 -8.86
C LEU A 225 0.49 -38.52 -7.38
N LEU A 226 1.03 -37.35 -7.06
CA LEU A 226 1.33 -36.96 -5.69
C LEU A 226 0.06 -36.83 -4.85
N THR A 227 -1.03 -36.29 -5.38
CA THR A 227 -2.34 -36.26 -4.71
C THR A 227 -2.76 -37.66 -4.28
N GLY A 228 -2.70 -38.64 -5.20
CA GLY A 228 -3.05 -40.03 -4.91
C GLY A 228 -2.18 -40.65 -3.82
N LEU A 229 -0.85 -40.45 -3.91
CA LEU A 229 0.09 -40.96 -2.91
C LEU A 229 -0.07 -40.30 -1.54
N ILE A 230 -0.28 -38.98 -1.49
CA ILE A 230 -0.53 -38.23 -0.26
C ILE A 230 -1.80 -38.76 0.42
N LEU A 231 -2.88 -38.92 -0.34
CA LEU A 231 -4.14 -39.45 0.18
C LEU A 231 -3.99 -40.90 0.66
N HIS A 232 -3.28 -41.73 -0.10
CA HIS A 232 -2.98 -43.11 0.29
C HIS A 232 -2.22 -43.17 1.62
N VAL A 233 -1.16 -42.36 1.77
CA VAL A 233 -0.40 -42.27 3.02
C VAL A 233 -1.28 -41.77 4.17
N ALA A 234 -2.11 -40.74 3.95
CA ALA A 234 -2.99 -40.22 4.99
C ALA A 234 -4.03 -41.26 5.46
N ALA A 235 -4.56 -42.07 4.54
CA ALA A 235 -5.64 -43.01 4.81
C ALA A 235 -5.18 -44.39 5.33
N SER A 236 -4.06 -44.91 4.82
CA SER A 236 -3.66 -46.32 5.03
C SER A 236 -2.46 -46.51 5.95
N GLU A 237 -1.58 -45.51 6.07
CA GLU A 237 -0.38 -45.65 6.90
C GLU A 237 -0.67 -45.42 8.38
N GLU A 238 0.16 -46.03 9.22
CA GLU A 238 0.19 -45.78 10.65
C GLU A 238 0.52 -44.30 10.95
N PRO A 239 -0.04 -43.68 12.01
CA PRO A 239 0.13 -42.26 12.29
C PRO A 239 1.58 -41.75 12.25
N TYR A 240 2.54 -42.53 12.73
CA TYR A 240 3.97 -42.15 12.72
C TYR A 240 4.62 -42.18 11.33
N ARG A 241 4.00 -42.84 10.35
CA ARG A 241 4.42 -42.89 8.94
C ARG A 241 3.65 -41.92 8.05
N ARG A 242 2.67 -41.15 8.57
CA ARG A 242 1.91 -40.18 7.78
C ARG A 242 2.72 -38.91 7.51
N THR A 243 3.82 -39.01 6.78
CA THR A 243 4.74 -37.89 6.53
C THR A 243 5.09 -37.75 5.06
N LEU A 244 5.55 -36.58 4.64
CA LEU A 244 6.15 -36.38 3.31
C LEU A 244 7.38 -37.27 3.07
N GLY A 245 8.04 -37.73 4.13
CA GLY A 245 9.14 -38.70 4.02
C GLY A 245 8.67 -40.03 3.43
N THR A 246 7.51 -40.51 3.87
CA THR A 246 6.89 -41.73 3.33
C THR A 246 6.38 -41.52 1.91
N VAL A 247 5.76 -40.37 1.61
CA VAL A 247 5.37 -40.03 0.23
C VAL A 247 6.59 -40.06 -0.71
N ARG A 248 7.73 -39.51 -0.27
CA ARG A 248 9.00 -39.56 -1.00
C ARG A 248 9.52 -40.99 -1.17
N GLU A 249 9.42 -41.83 -0.13
CA GLU A 249 9.79 -43.24 -0.21
C GLU A 249 8.98 -43.95 -1.30
N LEU A 250 7.64 -43.79 -1.29
CA LEU A 250 6.74 -44.42 -2.26
C LEU A 250 7.00 -43.98 -3.70
N VAL A 251 7.17 -42.68 -3.95
CA VAL A 251 7.41 -42.16 -5.31
C VAL A 251 8.80 -42.54 -5.86
N THR A 252 9.72 -42.99 -5.01
CA THR A 252 11.09 -43.39 -5.40
C THR A 252 11.30 -44.91 -5.39
N LEU A 253 10.24 -45.69 -5.24
CA LEU A 253 10.30 -47.15 -5.33
C LEU A 253 10.80 -47.63 -6.70
N ALA A 254 11.50 -48.77 -6.71
CA ALA A 254 11.87 -49.45 -7.95
C ALA A 254 10.62 -49.87 -8.74
N PRO A 255 10.66 -49.95 -10.09
CA PRO A 255 9.47 -50.16 -10.91
C PRO A 255 8.58 -51.33 -10.49
N VAL A 256 9.16 -52.47 -10.12
CA VAL A 256 8.42 -53.65 -9.66
C VAL A 256 7.65 -53.38 -8.36
N ALA A 257 8.30 -52.74 -7.39
CA ALA A 257 7.68 -52.40 -6.10
C ALA A 257 6.63 -51.30 -6.27
N PHE A 258 6.88 -50.32 -7.14
CA PHE A 258 5.93 -49.26 -7.44
C PHE A 258 4.67 -49.81 -8.15
N SER A 259 4.83 -50.73 -9.11
CA SER A 259 3.69 -51.41 -9.73
C SER A 259 2.88 -52.23 -8.73
N ALA A 260 3.54 -52.87 -7.76
CA ALA A 260 2.85 -53.58 -6.69
C ALA A 260 2.04 -52.63 -5.79
N LEU A 261 2.60 -51.48 -5.42
CA LEU A 261 1.90 -50.43 -4.65
C LEU A 261 0.60 -49.98 -5.36
N LEU A 262 0.63 -49.81 -6.68
CA LEU A 262 -0.56 -49.43 -7.47
C LEU A 262 -1.56 -50.58 -7.64
N GLY A 263 -1.11 -51.83 -7.47
CA GLY A 263 -1.89 -53.04 -7.69
C GLY A 263 -2.59 -53.59 -6.45
N ASP A 264 -2.16 -53.19 -5.25
CA ASP A 264 -2.77 -53.62 -3.98
C ASP A 264 -4.17 -52.98 -3.85
N ARG A 265 -5.21 -53.81 -3.97
CA ARG A 265 -6.63 -53.47 -3.83
C ARG A 265 -7.28 -54.33 -2.76
#